data_AF-A0A9D1WC86-F1
#
_entry.id   AF-A0A9D1WC86-F1
#
_cell.length_a   1.000
_cell.length_b   1.000
_cell.length_c   1.000
_cell.angle_alpha   90.00
_cell.angle_beta   90.00
_cell.angle_gamma   90.00
#
_symmetry.space_group_name_H-M   'P 1'
#
loop_
_entity.id
_entity.type
_entity.pdbx_description
1 polymer ?
#
loop_
_entity_poly.entity_id
_entity_poly.type
_entity_poly.pdbx_seq_one_letter_code
_entity_poly.pdbx_strand_id
1 'polypeptide(L)'
;MQNQDSVYSQIGDLTEETLQKLEKSGLRMTVQRRHIIDILTKSQCSSPKELWYEARQYVPDLGIATVYRLINRLEQIGVLAKNRNLGINRVQPKLGVISNAQGQVVRPRMPLQLTELVRLGLISCGVIGNNNKIELSLVGENINVVIRS
;
A
#
# COMPACT_ATOMS: atom_id res chain seq x y z
N MET A 1 14.29 -36.73 11.63
CA MET A 1 14.10 -35.26 11.71
C MET A 1 13.65 -34.80 10.33
N GLN A 2 12.35 -34.80 10.05
CA GLN A 2 11.82 -34.46 8.73
C GLN A 2 11.32 -33.01 8.70
N ASN A 3 11.95 -32.23 7.82
CA ASN A 3 11.37 -31.20 6.96
C ASN A 3 10.34 -30.24 7.57
N GLN A 4 10.83 -29.14 8.16
CA GLN A 4 9.99 -27.98 8.52
C GLN A 4 10.11 -26.82 7.52
N ASP A 5 11.04 -26.91 6.55
CA ASP A 5 11.29 -25.86 5.56
C ASP A 5 10.43 -25.97 4.29
N SER A 6 9.71 -27.09 4.09
CA SER A 6 8.94 -27.38 2.86
C SER A 6 7.58 -26.67 2.79
N VAL A 7 7.02 -26.22 3.92
CA VAL A 7 5.68 -25.59 3.95
C VAL A 7 5.72 -24.11 3.53
N TYR A 8 6.91 -23.50 3.47
CA TYR A 8 7.05 -22.06 3.19
C TYR A 8 7.18 -21.71 1.69
N SER A 9 7.31 -22.72 0.81
CA SER A 9 7.54 -22.53 -0.63
C SER A 9 6.25 -22.27 -1.46
N GLN A 10 5.09 -22.27 -0.82
CA GLN A 10 3.77 -22.06 -1.44
C GLN A 10 3.05 -20.79 -0.94
N ILE A 11 3.73 -19.93 -0.16
CA ILE A 11 3.13 -18.72 0.41
C ILE A 11 3.11 -17.65 -0.68
N GLY A 12 2.07 -17.69 -1.51
CA GLY A 12 1.94 -16.93 -2.75
C GLY A 12 2.17 -15.42 -2.62
N ASP A 13 2.84 -14.88 -3.63
CA ASP A 13 3.10 -13.48 -3.99
C ASP A 13 2.52 -12.42 -3.04
N LEU A 14 3.13 -12.32 -1.87
CA LEU A 14 3.30 -11.01 -1.24
C LEU A 14 4.05 -10.16 -2.27
N THR A 15 3.54 -8.97 -2.61
CA THR A 15 4.34 -8.04 -3.43
C THR A 15 5.66 -7.83 -2.68
N GLU A 16 6.76 -8.39 -3.19
CA GLU A 16 8.11 -8.31 -2.59
C GLU A 16 8.45 -6.89 -2.12
N GLU A 17 7.94 -5.90 -2.87
CA GLU A 17 7.99 -4.48 -2.55
C GLU A 17 7.44 -4.13 -1.13
N THR A 18 6.34 -4.75 -0.71
CA THR A 18 5.70 -4.54 0.60
C THR A 18 6.54 -5.12 1.73
N LEU A 19 7.09 -6.32 1.55
CA LEU A 19 7.99 -6.95 2.52
C LEU A 19 9.28 -6.15 2.68
N GLN A 20 9.87 -5.71 1.56
CA GLN A 20 11.07 -4.87 1.56
C GLN A 20 10.83 -3.52 2.24
N LYS A 21 9.67 -2.88 2.04
CA LYS A 21 9.31 -1.63 2.75
C LYS A 21 9.18 -1.85 4.26
N LEU A 22 8.57 -2.97 4.68
CA LEU A 22 8.44 -3.33 6.10
C LEU A 22 9.80 -3.59 6.75
N GLU A 23 10.67 -4.35 6.09
CA GLU A 23 12.02 -4.62 6.59
C GLU A 23 12.88 -3.36 6.68
N LYS A 24 12.84 -2.49 5.65
CA LYS A 24 13.51 -1.18 5.68
C LYS A 24 12.96 -0.26 6.76
N SER A 25 11.72 -0.46 7.19
CA SER A 25 11.14 0.26 8.33
C SER A 25 11.65 -0.27 9.68
N GLY A 26 12.47 -1.31 9.73
CA GLY A 26 12.95 -1.90 11.00
C GLY A 26 11.95 -2.85 11.67
N LEU A 27 10.89 -3.28 10.96
CA LEU A 27 10.01 -4.33 11.46
C LEU A 27 10.69 -5.69 11.21
N ARG A 28 11.05 -6.41 12.28
CA ARG A 28 11.59 -7.77 12.17
C ARG A 28 10.54 -8.70 11.57
N MET A 29 10.76 -9.20 10.36
CA MET A 29 9.84 -10.11 9.69
C MET A 29 9.97 -11.54 10.22
N THR A 30 9.11 -11.90 11.17
CA THR A 30 8.97 -13.29 11.66
C THR A 30 7.99 -14.06 10.80
N VAL A 31 8.04 -15.40 10.87
CA VAL A 31 7.10 -16.30 10.16
C VAL A 31 5.64 -15.94 10.46
N GLN A 32 5.32 -15.67 11.72
CA GLN A 32 3.99 -15.23 12.15
C GLN A 32 3.55 -13.92 11.47
N ARG A 33 4.43 -12.91 11.40
CA ARG A 33 4.10 -11.63 10.75
C ARG A 33 3.86 -11.80 9.26
N ARG A 34 4.62 -12.67 8.58
CA ARG A 34 4.40 -12.99 7.16
C ARG A 34 3.02 -13.59 6.93
N HIS A 35 2.57 -14.51 7.78
CA HIS A 35 1.22 -15.09 7.68
C HIS A 35 0.12 -14.03 7.84
N ILE A 36 0.25 -13.13 8.81
CA ILE A 36 -0.76 -12.07 9.02
C ILE A 36 -0.81 -11.12 7.82
N ILE A 37 0.34 -10.75 7.24
CA ILE A 37 0.40 -9.87 6.06
C ILE A 37 -0.14 -10.60 4.82
N ASP A 38 0.11 -11.90 4.70
CA ASP A 38 -0.41 -12.70 3.60
C ASP A 38 -1.95 -12.76 3.62
N ILE A 39 -2.53 -13.03 4.79
CA ILE A 39 -3.98 -12.99 5.00
C ILE A 39 -4.51 -11.58 4.71
N LEU A 40 -3.86 -10.54 5.22
CA LEU A 40 -4.24 -9.15 4.92
C LEU A 40 -4.23 -8.82 3.42
N THR A 41 -3.31 -9.42 2.65
CA THR A 41 -3.16 -9.17 1.21
C THR A 41 -4.14 -10.00 0.38
N LYS A 42 -4.45 -11.23 0.81
CA LYS A 42 -5.29 -12.19 0.07
C LYS A 42 -6.78 -12.12 0.44
N SER A 43 -7.09 -11.79 1.69
CA SER A 43 -8.47 -11.70 2.18
C SER A 43 -9.06 -10.30 1.95
N GLN A 44 -10.36 -10.23 1.73
CA GLN A 44 -11.12 -8.98 1.75
C GLN A 44 -11.51 -8.62 3.20
N CYS A 45 -10.56 -8.69 4.13
CA CYS A 45 -10.81 -8.26 5.50
C CYS A 45 -11.19 -6.77 5.52
N SER A 46 -12.36 -6.48 6.07
CA SER A 46 -12.89 -5.12 6.20
C SER A 46 -12.54 -4.51 7.55
N SER A 47 -12.12 -5.30 8.54
CA SER A 47 -11.80 -4.80 9.88
C SER A 47 -10.65 -5.53 10.60
N PRO A 48 -9.95 -4.88 11.55
CA PRO A 48 -8.89 -5.50 12.38
C PRO A 48 -9.34 -6.74 13.13
N LYS A 49 -10.63 -6.82 13.44
CA LYS A 49 -11.22 -7.97 14.11
C LYS A 49 -11.37 -9.17 13.17
N GLU A 50 -11.75 -8.94 11.92
CA GLU A 50 -11.80 -9.99 10.89
C GLU A 50 -10.41 -10.53 10.58
N LEU A 51 -9.43 -9.64 10.38
CA LEU A 51 -8.04 -10.04 10.18
C LEU A 51 -7.51 -10.88 11.34
N TRP A 52 -7.81 -10.47 12.57
CA TRP A 52 -7.44 -11.24 13.76
C TRP A 52 -8.11 -12.61 13.78
N TYR A 53 -9.40 -12.69 13.46
CA TYR A 53 -10.15 -13.94 13.48
C TYR A 53 -9.61 -14.94 12.46
N GLU A 54 -9.33 -14.50 11.22
CA GLU A 54 -8.72 -15.35 10.20
C GLU A 54 -7.29 -15.73 10.56
N ALA A 55 -6.46 -14.76 10.97
CA ALA A 55 -5.06 -15.02 11.29
C ALA A 55 -4.86 -15.93 12.49
N ARG A 56 -5.79 -15.95 13.46
CA ARG A 56 -5.72 -16.83 14.62
C ARG A 56 -5.90 -18.32 14.26
N GLN A 57 -6.50 -18.63 13.12
CA GLN A 57 -6.61 -20.02 12.63
C GLN A 57 -5.23 -20.61 12.28
N TYR A 58 -4.28 -19.76 11.89
CA TYR A 58 -2.92 -20.15 11.52
C TYR A 58 -1.88 -19.79 12.58
N VAL A 59 -2.15 -18.77 13.39
CA VAL A 59 -1.29 -18.29 14.48
C VAL A 59 -2.10 -18.28 15.79
N PRO A 60 -2.20 -19.42 16.50
CA PRO A 60 -3.09 -19.55 17.66
C PRO A 60 -2.82 -18.55 18.79
N ASP A 61 -1.54 -18.19 19.00
CA ASP A 61 -1.09 -17.25 20.03
C ASP A 61 -1.20 -15.77 19.61
N LEU A 62 -1.89 -15.47 18.50
CA LEU A 62 -2.02 -14.12 17.99
C LEU A 62 -2.94 -13.26 18.88
N GLY A 63 -2.32 -12.35 19.62
CA GLY A 63 -3.03 -11.28 20.32
C GLY A 63 -3.56 -10.20 19.37
N ILE A 64 -4.77 -9.71 19.62
CA ILE A 64 -5.40 -8.61 18.86
C ILE A 64 -4.52 -7.34 18.85
N ALA A 65 -3.78 -7.07 19.92
CA ALA A 65 -2.84 -5.93 20.00
C ALA A 65 -1.69 -6.04 18.99
N THR A 66 -1.28 -7.26 18.62
CA THR A 66 -0.26 -7.48 17.59
C THR A 66 -0.80 -7.14 16.20
N VAL A 67 -2.09 -7.42 15.94
CA VAL A 67 -2.78 -7.03 14.71
C VAL A 67 -2.83 -5.50 14.58
N TYR A 68 -3.26 -4.79 15.62
CA TYR A 68 -3.28 -3.33 15.60
C TYR A 68 -1.88 -2.71 15.42
N ARG A 69 -0.84 -3.24 16.08
CA ARG A 69 0.53 -2.75 15.89
C ARG A 69 1.03 -2.95 14.46
N LEU A 70 0.68 -4.07 13.82
CA LEU A 70 1.03 -4.33 12.43
C LEU A 70 0.31 -3.37 11.48
N ILE A 71 -1.00 -3.17 11.66
CA ILE A 71 -1.80 -2.24 10.86
C ILE A 71 -1.25 -0.81 11.00
N ASN A 72 -1.01 -0.34 12.22
CA ASN A 72 -0.41 0.97 12.47
C ASN A 72 0.95 1.10 11.79
N ARG A 73 1.77 0.03 11.77
CA ARG A 73 3.07 0.08 11.08
C ARG A 73 2.90 0.18 9.58
N LEU A 74 1.99 -0.61 9.01
CA LEU A 74 1.65 -0.57 7.59
C LEU A 74 1.09 0.79 7.17
N GLU A 75 0.30 1.45 8.00
CA GLU A 75 -0.16 2.82 7.77
C GLU A 75 1.00 3.82 7.79
N GLN A 76 1.87 3.75 8.79
CA GLN A 76 3.03 4.64 8.93
C GLN A 76 3.98 4.60 7.73
N ILE A 77 4.16 3.42 7.12
CA ILE A 77 5.04 3.26 5.95
C ILE A 77 4.32 3.46 4.62
N GLY A 78 3.04 3.81 4.65
CA GLY A 78 2.26 4.05 3.44
C GLY A 78 1.92 2.77 2.67
N VAL A 79 1.67 1.65 3.34
CA VAL A 79 1.13 0.43 2.73
C VAL A 79 -0.38 0.32 2.93
N LEU A 80 -0.91 0.76 4.07
CA LEU A 80 -2.34 0.82 4.36
C LEU A 80 -2.83 2.26 4.49
N ALA A 81 -4.07 2.51 4.06
CA ALA A 81 -4.75 3.79 4.29
C ALA A 81 -5.58 3.72 5.57
N LYS A 82 -5.65 4.84 6.30
CA LYS A 82 -6.38 4.99 7.58
C LYS A 82 -7.90 4.80 7.47
N ASN A 83 -8.43 4.70 6.25
CA ASN A 83 -9.86 4.74 5.96
C ASN A 83 -10.45 3.33 5.88
N ARG A 84 -10.78 2.78 7.05
CA ARG A 84 -11.77 1.73 7.35
C ARG A 84 -11.74 0.38 6.60
N ASN A 85 -10.97 0.20 5.55
CA ASN A 85 -10.84 -1.07 4.84
C ASN A 85 -9.40 -1.55 4.99
N LEU A 86 -9.21 -2.67 5.68
CA LEU A 86 -7.90 -3.28 5.86
C LEU A 86 -7.31 -3.88 4.58
N GLY A 87 -8.12 -4.07 3.54
CA GLY A 87 -7.60 -4.46 2.24
C GLY A 87 -6.53 -3.47 1.77
N ILE A 88 -5.34 -3.98 1.48
CA ILE A 88 -4.30 -3.27 0.72
C ILE A 88 -4.82 -3.14 -0.72
N ASN A 89 -5.80 -2.26 -0.91
CA ASN A 89 -6.25 -1.91 -2.24
C ASN A 89 -5.39 -0.73 -2.69
N ARG A 90 -4.49 -0.97 -3.66
CA ARG A 90 -3.79 0.12 -4.33
C ARG A 90 -4.84 1.03 -4.96
N VAL A 91 -5.10 2.17 -4.33
CA VAL A 91 -5.96 3.20 -4.88
C VAL A 91 -5.11 4.04 -5.83
N GLN A 92 -5.40 3.95 -7.12
CA GLN A 92 -4.84 4.87 -8.09
C GLN A 92 -5.58 6.21 -7.98
N PRO A 93 -4.92 7.29 -7.51
CA PRO A 93 -5.55 8.59 -7.43
C PRO A 93 -5.89 9.07 -8.83
N LYS A 94 -7.09 9.64 -8.98
CA LYS A 94 -7.56 10.22 -10.23
C LYS A 94 -7.72 11.72 -10.06
N LEU A 95 -7.53 12.46 -11.16
CA LEU A 95 -7.80 13.89 -11.16
C LEU A 95 -9.30 14.11 -10.96
N GLY A 96 -9.65 14.89 -9.95
CA GLY A 96 -11.03 15.30 -9.69
C GLY A 96 -11.42 16.52 -10.53
N VAL A 97 -12.23 17.39 -9.94
CA VAL A 97 -12.67 18.63 -10.57
C VAL A 97 -11.61 19.71 -10.36
N ILE A 98 -11.22 20.41 -11.43
CA ILE A 98 -10.45 21.65 -11.34
C ILE A 98 -11.45 22.80 -11.31
N SER A 99 -11.33 23.70 -10.33
CA SER A 99 -12.18 24.89 -10.22
C SER A 99 -11.38 26.11 -9.81
N ASN A 100 -11.87 27.30 -10.16
CA ASN A 100 -11.30 28.55 -9.67
C ASN A 100 -11.80 28.87 -8.25
N ALA A 101 -11.31 29.96 -7.65
CA ALA A 101 -11.68 30.37 -6.29
C ALA A 101 -13.18 30.66 -6.12
N GLN A 102 -13.90 30.91 -7.22
CA GLN A 102 -15.34 31.15 -7.27
C GLN A 102 -16.14 29.85 -7.48
N GLY A 103 -15.48 28.67 -7.51
CA GLY A 103 -16.12 27.38 -7.71
C GLY A 103 -16.49 27.05 -9.16
N GLN A 104 -16.10 27.88 -10.13
CA GLN A 104 -16.37 27.62 -11.55
C GLN A 104 -15.39 26.55 -12.07
N VAL A 105 -15.93 25.50 -12.70
CA VAL A 105 -15.15 24.40 -13.24
C VAL A 105 -14.28 24.85 -14.40
N VAL A 106 -12.98 24.59 -14.30
CA VAL A 106 -12.00 24.82 -15.36
C VAL A 106 -11.85 23.56 -16.18
N ARG A 107 -12.19 23.63 -17.46
CA ARG A 107 -12.06 22.50 -18.39
C ARG A 107 -10.75 22.62 -19.18
N PRO A 108 -9.81 21.68 -19.03
CA PRO A 108 -8.58 21.72 -19.80
C PRO A 108 -8.88 21.49 -21.29
N ARG A 109 -8.07 22.11 -22.16
CA ARG A 109 -8.22 22.03 -23.62
C ARG A 109 -7.96 20.63 -24.17
N MET A 110 -7.25 19.80 -23.42
CA MET A 110 -6.97 18.39 -23.71
C MET A 110 -7.27 17.52 -22.49
N PRO A 111 -7.54 16.22 -22.67
CA PRO A 111 -7.68 15.29 -21.56
C PRO A 111 -6.44 15.31 -20.66
N LEU A 112 -6.63 15.54 -19.38
CA LEU A 112 -5.55 15.64 -18.40
C LEU A 112 -5.63 14.45 -17.44
N GLN A 113 -4.58 13.63 -17.44
CA GLN A 113 -4.43 12.53 -16.48
C GLN A 113 -3.57 13.01 -15.31
N LEU A 114 -3.98 12.71 -14.06
CA LEU A 114 -3.23 13.12 -12.86
C LEU A 114 -1.77 12.67 -12.93
N THR A 115 -1.53 11.43 -13.37
CA THR A 115 -0.20 10.86 -13.52
C THR A 115 0.68 11.70 -14.44
N GLU A 116 0.18 12.12 -15.60
CA GLU A 116 0.97 12.92 -16.53
C GLU A 116 1.19 14.34 -16.01
N LEU A 117 0.18 14.94 -15.36
CA LEU A 117 0.33 16.26 -14.75
C LEU A 117 1.43 16.27 -13.68
N VAL A 118 1.44 15.28 -12.79
CA VAL A 118 2.49 15.16 -11.76
C VAL A 118 3.85 14.90 -12.39
N ARG A 119 3.92 14.05 -13.43
CA ARG A 119 5.18 13.76 -14.15
C ARG A 119 5.79 15.02 -14.76
N LEU A 120 4.98 15.81 -15.47
CA LEU A 120 5.41 17.08 -16.07
C LEU A 120 5.83 18.10 -15.00
N GLY A 121 5.11 18.17 -13.87
CA GLY A 121 5.51 19.00 -12.73
C GLY A 121 6.87 18.61 -12.17
N LEU A 122 7.12 17.31 -11.98
CA LEU A 122 8.40 16.80 -11.49
C LEU A 122 9.55 17.07 -12.47
N ILE A 123 9.32 16.97 -13.77
CA ILE A 123 10.29 17.38 -14.81
C ILE A 123 10.57 18.88 -14.73
N SER A 124 9.52 19.70 -14.66
CA SER A 124 9.65 21.16 -14.59
C SER A 124 10.41 21.62 -13.35
N CYS A 125 10.33 20.87 -12.24
CA CYS A 125 11.08 21.13 -11.02
C CYS A 125 12.49 20.51 -11.02
N GLY A 126 12.89 19.80 -12.08
CA GLY A 126 14.20 19.15 -12.17
C GLY A 126 14.37 17.89 -11.33
N VAL A 127 13.27 17.27 -10.87
CA VAL A 127 13.31 16.07 -10.02
C VAL A 127 13.55 14.79 -10.83
N ILE A 128 13.00 14.72 -12.05
CA ILE A 128 13.14 13.59 -12.96
C ILE A 128 13.41 14.07 -14.40
N GLY A 129 13.96 13.19 -15.24
CA GLY A 129 14.16 13.44 -16.66
C GLY A 129 12.94 13.08 -17.51
N ASN A 130 12.95 13.51 -18.78
CA ASN A 130 11.82 13.33 -19.71
C ASN A 130 11.41 11.88 -19.96
N ASN A 131 12.37 10.95 -19.83
CA ASN A 131 12.16 9.53 -20.10
C ASN A 131 11.62 8.76 -18.89
N ASN A 132 11.61 9.36 -17.70
CA ASN A 132 11.12 8.69 -16.50
C ASN A 132 9.60 8.55 -16.55
N LYS A 133 9.12 7.36 -16.22
CA LYS A 133 7.70 7.09 -15.97
C LYS A 133 7.43 7.19 -14.47
N ILE A 134 6.19 7.48 -14.11
CA ILE A 134 5.77 7.48 -12.70
C ILE A 134 4.50 6.66 -12.49
N GLU A 135 4.39 6.09 -11.30
CA GLU A 135 3.19 5.42 -10.79
C GLU A 135 2.71 6.18 -9.55
N LEU A 136 1.41 6.48 -9.49
CA LEU A 136 0.79 7.16 -8.35
C LEU A 136 0.01 6.16 -7.49
N SER A 137 0.11 6.32 -6.18
CA SER A 137 -0.73 5.61 -5.21
C SER A 137 -1.20 6.57 -4.11
N LEU A 138 -2.41 6.37 -3.62
CA LEU A 138 -2.95 7.13 -2.49
C LEU A 138 -2.83 6.31 -1.21
N VAL A 139 -2.24 6.90 -0.17
CA VAL A 139 -2.15 6.27 1.14
C VAL A 139 -2.46 7.26 2.25
N GLY A 140 -3.59 7.05 2.92
CA GLY A 140 -4.16 8.04 3.82
C GLY A 140 -4.48 9.32 3.05
N GLU A 141 -3.88 10.43 3.47
CA GLU A 141 -4.01 11.75 2.81
C GLU A 141 -2.85 12.07 1.86
N ASN A 142 -1.90 11.15 1.71
CA ASN A 142 -0.67 11.36 0.95
C ASN A 142 -0.74 10.72 -0.44
N ILE A 143 -0.27 11.43 -1.45
CA ILE A 143 0.01 10.87 -2.78
C ILE A 143 1.47 10.45 -2.81
N ASN A 144 1.70 9.16 -3.00
CA ASN A 144 3.03 8.60 -3.20
C ASN A 144 3.34 8.51 -4.69
N VAL A 145 4.55 8.94 -5.07
CA VAL A 145 5.05 8.88 -6.44
C VAL A 145 6.20 7.88 -6.51
N VAL A 146 6.07 6.86 -7.35
CA VAL A 146 7.15 5.90 -7.64
C VAL A 146 7.71 6.19 -9.02
N ILE A 147 9.00 6.46 -9.10
CA ILE A 147 9.71 6.71 -10.36
C ILE A 147 10.17 5.37 -10.94
N ARG A 148 9.92 5.17 -12.24
CA ARG A 148 10.38 4.01 -13.01
C ARG A 148 11.31 4.50 -14.13
N SER A 149 12.40 3.77 -14.33
CA SER A 149 13.37 3.95 -15.42
C SER A 149 12.85 3.34 -16.72
#